data_AF-A0A7C6I384-F1
#
_entry.id   AF-A0A7C6I384-F1
#
_cell.length_a   1.000
_cell.length_b   1.000
_cell.length_c   1.000
_cell.angle_alpha   90.00
_cell.angle_beta   90.00
_cell.angle_gamma   90.00
#
_symmetry.space_group_name_H-M   'P 1'
#
loop_
_entity.id
_entity.type
_entity.pdbx_description
1 polymer ?
#
loop_
_entity_poly.entity_id
_entity_poly.type
_entity_poly.pdbx_seq_one_letter_code
_entity_poly.pdbx_strand_id
1 'polypeptide(L)' 'MNRSHKMQLEKLKAKNRYSKADLELAEELLKQNDPAFKKETKEIVQKIKDILNRENK' A
#
# COMPACT_ATOMS: atom_id res chain seq x y z
N MET A 1 -14.55 11.24 -4.65
CA MET A 1 -13.42 10.44 -4.13
C MET A 1 -13.69 8.96 -4.38
N ASN A 2 -12.78 8.29 -5.11
CA ASN A 2 -12.94 6.92 -5.61
C ASN A 2 -13.08 5.90 -4.46
N ARG A 3 -14.30 5.37 -4.25
CA ARG A 3 -14.57 4.27 -3.30
C ARG A 3 -13.64 3.06 -3.51
N SER A 4 -13.15 2.85 -4.74
CA SER A 4 -12.21 1.75 -5.06
C SER A 4 -10.86 1.83 -4.36
N HIS A 5 -10.30 3.03 -4.16
CA HIS A 5 -8.95 3.19 -3.62
C HIS A 5 -8.86 2.82 -2.14
N LYS A 6 -9.91 3.18 -1.38
CA LYS A 6 -10.01 2.83 0.04
C LYS A 6 -10.14 1.31 0.23
N MET A 7 -10.96 0.67 -0.60
CA MET A 7 -11.12 -0.78 -0.59
C MET A 7 -9.83 -1.52 -0.99
N GLN A 8 -9.06 -0.95 -1.93
CA GLN A 8 -7.74 -1.48 -2.31
C GLN A 8 -6.74 -1.39 -1.15
N LEU A 9 -6.70 -0.27 -0.42
CA LEU A 9 -5.84 -0.12 0.76
C LEU A 9 -6.21 -1.11 1.87
N GLU A 10 -7.50 -1.32 2.12
CA GLU A 10 -7.96 -2.32 3.09
C GLU A 10 -7.58 -3.75 2.69
N LYS A 11 -7.68 -4.09 1.40
CA LYS A 11 -7.19 -5.37 0.88
C LYS A 11 -5.69 -5.53 1.07
N LEU A 12 -4.90 -4.48 0.85
CA LEU A 12 -3.46 -4.50 1.13
C LEU A 12 -3.18 -4.66 2.62
N LYS A 13 -3.93 -3.98 3.51
CA LYS A 13 -3.81 -4.16 4.97
C LYS A 13 -4.09 -5.61 5.41
N ALA A 14 -5.08 -6.25 4.81
CA ALA A 14 -5.48 -7.61 5.15
C ALA A 14 -4.56 -8.69 4.55
N LYS A 15 -3.69 -8.34 3.59
CA LYS A 15 -2.74 -9.28 3.00
C LYS A 15 -1.58 -9.57 3.95
N ASN A 16 -1.22 -10.86 4.04
CA ASN A 16 -0.08 -11.35 4.81
C ASN A 16 1.21 -11.47 3.97
N ARG A 17 1.09 -11.56 2.65
CA ARG A 17 2.22 -11.55 1.71
C ARG A 17 2.02 -10.44 0.70
N TYR A 18 3.11 -9.76 0.37
CA TYR A 18 3.12 -8.66 -0.56
C TYR A 18 4.01 -8.99 -1.74
N SER A 19 3.60 -8.54 -2.93
CA SER A 19 4.39 -8.65 -4.15
C SER A 19 4.81 -7.26 -4.65
N LYS A 20 5.71 -7.21 -5.64
CA LYS A 20 6.04 -5.93 -6.32
C LYS A 20 4.80 -5.20 -6.85
N ALA A 21 3.81 -5.93 -7.36
CA ALA A 21 2.54 -5.36 -7.80
C ALA A 21 1.75 -4.67 -6.66
N ASP A 22 1.83 -5.20 -5.43
CA ASP A 22 1.18 -4.58 -4.27
C ASP A 22 1.90 -3.27 -3.88
N LEU A 23 3.22 -3.22 -4.08
CA LEU A 23 4.01 -2.02 -3.86
C LEU A 23 3.65 -0.92 -4.87
N GLU A 24 3.56 -1.28 -6.16
CA GLU A 24 3.17 -0.35 -7.23
C GLU A 24 1.76 0.20 -6.98
N LEU A 25 0.81 -0.66 -6.61
CA LEU A 25 -0.55 -0.24 -6.25
C LEU A 25 -0.52 0.74 -5.09
N ALA A 26 0.22 0.44 -4.03
CA ALA A 26 0.31 1.30 -2.86
C ALA A 26 1.00 2.65 -3.17
N GLU A 27 1.99 2.68 -4.07
CA GLU A 27 2.60 3.93 -4.55
C GLU A 27 1.64 4.74 -5.43
N GLU A 28 0.79 4.10 -6.25
CA GLU A 28 -0.30 4.78 -6.97
C GLU A 28 -1.35 5.38 -6.02
N LEU A 29 -1.75 4.63 -4.99
CA LEU A 29 -2.66 5.11 -3.95
C LEU A 29 -2.08 6.33 -3.21
N LEU A 30 -0.75 6.40 -3.07
CA LEU A 30 -0.03 7.51 -2.44
C LEU A 30 -0.07 8.82 -3.26
N LYS A 31 -0.35 8.72 -4.57
CA LYS A 31 -0.53 9.89 -5.46
C LYS A 31 -1.90 10.56 -5.28
N GLN A 32 -2.81 10.00 -4.47
CA GLN A 32 -4.09 10.62 -4.18
C GLN A 32 -3.91 11.92 -3.36
N ASN A 33 -4.68 12.96 -3.72
CA ASN A 33 -4.75 14.24 -3.02
C ASN A 33 -5.64 14.18 -1.76
N ASP A 34 -5.52 13.12 -0.97
CA ASP A 34 -6.21 13.01 0.32
C ASP A 34 -5.18 12.80 1.44
N PRO A 35 -5.00 13.77 2.35
CA PRO A 35 -3.92 13.72 3.34
C PRO A 35 -4.10 12.60 4.38
N ALA A 36 -5.34 12.28 4.75
CA ALA A 36 -5.62 11.18 5.68
C ALA A 36 -5.29 9.84 5.04
N PHE A 37 -5.76 9.64 3.81
CA PHE A 37 -5.50 8.44 3.01
C PHE A 37 -4.00 8.27 2.69
N LYS A 38 -3.31 9.39 2.40
CA LYS A 38 -1.88 9.39 2.10
C LYS A 38 -1.04 8.92 3.29
N LYS A 39 -1.41 9.30 4.51
CA LYS A 39 -0.73 8.85 5.73
C LYS A 39 -0.83 7.33 5.89
N GLU A 40 -2.05 6.78 5.83
CA GLU A 40 -2.26 5.32 5.94
C GLU A 40 -1.56 4.55 4.81
N THR A 41 -1.63 5.07 3.58
CA THR A 41 -0.99 4.44 2.42
C THR A 41 0.53 4.42 2.54
N LYS A 42 1.13 5.47 3.12
CA LYS A 42 2.58 5.55 3.34
C LYS A 42 3.07 4.49 4.33
N GLU A 43 2.31 4.23 5.40
CA GLU A 43 2.63 3.15 6.34
C GLU A 43 2.59 1.78 5.66
N ILE A 44 1.60 1.57 4.77
CA ILE A 44 1.47 0.32 4.01
C ILE A 44 2.60 0.14 3.00
N VAL A 45 2.95 1.17 2.23
CA VAL A 45 4.11 1.14 1.31
C VAL A 45 5.38 0.76 2.05
N GLN A 46 5.61 1.35 3.22
CA GLN A 46 6.82 1.09 4.00
C GLN A 46 6.84 -0.34 4.55
N LYS A 47 5.70 -0.85 5.03
CA LYS A 47 5.56 -2.25 5.45
C LYS A 47 5.81 -3.23 4.31
N ILE A 48 5.26 -2.95 3.12
CA ILE A 48 5.48 -3.75 1.91
C ILE A 48 6.97 -3.78 1.54
N LYS A 49 7.63 -2.61 1.53
CA LYS A 49 9.07 -2.51 1.25
C LYS A 49 9.90 -3.33 2.25
N ASP A 50 9.60 -3.26 3.55
CA ASP A 50 10.32 -4.02 4.57
C ASP A 50 10.17 -5.53 4.37
N ILE A 51 8.94 -6.00 4.12
CA ILE A 51 8.66 -7.42 3.89
C ILE A 51 9.33 -7.92 2.62
N LEU A 52 9.21 -7.19 1.50
CA LEU A 52 9.86 -7.54 0.24
C LEU A 52 11.40 -7.55 0.36
N ASN A 53 11.95 -6.64 1.15
CA ASN A 53 13.39 -6.58 1.41
C ASN A 53 13.86 -7.73 2.31
N ARG A 54 13.04 -8.16 3.28
CA ARG A 54 13.31 -9.36 4.10
C ARG A 54 13.21 -10.65 3.30
N GLU A 55 12.24 -10.79 2.40
CA GLU A 55 12.09 -12.00 1.57
C GLU A 55 13.17 -12.15 0.49
N ASN A 56 13.84 -11.06 0.09
CA ASN A 56 14.97 -11.09 -0.87
C ASN A 56 16.34 -11.24 -0.19
N LYS A 57 16.41 -11.44 1.13
CA LYS A 57 17.66 -11.56 1.89
C LYS A 57 17.81 -12.96 2.48
#